data_AF-A0A0N1QXC6-F1
#
_entry.id   AF-A0A0N1QXC6-F1
#
_cell.length_a   1.000
_cell.length_b   1.000
_cell.length_c   1.000
_cell.angle_alpha   90.00
_cell.angle_beta   90.00
_cell.angle_gamma   90.00
#
_symmetry.space_group_name_H-M   'P 1'
#
loop_
_entity.id
_entity.type
_entity.pdbx_description
1 polymer ?
#
loop_
_entity_poly.entity_id
_entity_poly.type
_entity_poly.pdbx_seq_one_letter_code
_entity_poly.pdbx_strand_id
1 'polypeptide(L)'
;MKIYAAITLVTAVFFLSGCNSEPSEQDLYNAMNKVVEQTNAIVKSLAGKDVPKDALRELKSVKKHDCAKISDKSYKCNVTVVVNSDKRTAAITVVKTDDGWQTIEK
;
A
#
# COMPACT_ATOMS: atom_id res chain seq x y z
N MET A 1 -27.64 -54.21 -19.42
CA MET A 1 -27.21 -53.19 -18.44
C MET A 1 -25.75 -52.87 -18.69
N LYS A 2 -25.44 -51.66 -19.12
CA LYS A 2 -24.07 -51.10 -19.16
C LYS A 2 -24.20 -49.68 -18.61
N ILE A 3 -23.74 -49.49 -17.38
CA ILE A 3 -23.79 -48.22 -16.67
C ILE A 3 -22.57 -47.42 -17.14
N TYR A 4 -22.80 -46.41 -17.98
CA TYR A 4 -21.78 -45.45 -18.35
C TYR A 4 -21.55 -44.52 -17.17
N ALA A 5 -20.32 -44.53 -16.65
CA ALA A 5 -19.88 -43.61 -15.62
C ALA A 5 -19.97 -42.17 -16.16
N ALA A 6 -20.94 -41.41 -15.67
CA ALA A 6 -21.07 -40.00 -15.94
C ALA A 6 -19.91 -39.26 -15.26
N ILE A 7 -18.96 -38.79 -16.07
CA ILE A 7 -17.89 -37.88 -15.63
C ILE A 7 -18.55 -36.52 -15.39
N THR A 8 -18.90 -36.23 -14.14
CA THR A 8 -19.28 -34.87 -13.74
C THR A 8 -18.03 -34.01 -13.70
N LEU A 9 -17.82 -33.24 -14.78
CA LEU A 9 -16.86 -32.15 -14.86
C LEU A 9 -17.33 -31.06 -13.88
N VAL A 10 -16.75 -30.99 -12.68
CA VAL A 10 -16.98 -29.88 -11.77
C VAL A 10 -16.25 -28.68 -12.34
N THR A 11 -16.97 -27.88 -13.12
CA THR A 11 -16.55 -26.53 -13.50
C THR A 11 -16.43 -25.72 -12.22
N ALA A 12 -15.18 -25.49 -11.78
CA ALA A 12 -14.87 -24.62 -10.66
C ALA A 12 -15.45 -23.23 -10.96
N VAL A 13 -16.54 -22.89 -10.25
CA VAL A 13 -17.16 -21.58 -10.34
C VAL A 13 -16.23 -20.59 -9.65
N PHE A 14 -15.71 -19.66 -10.46
CA PHE A 14 -15.07 -18.40 -10.10
C PHE A 14 -15.05 -18.04 -8.60
N PHE A 15 -13.86 -18.10 -8.01
CA PHE A 15 -13.54 -17.25 -6.86
C PHE A 15 -13.38 -15.80 -7.37
N LEU A 16 -14.50 -15.09 -7.51
CA LEU A 16 -14.51 -13.63 -7.56
C LEU A 16 -14.82 -13.04 -6.18
N SER A 17 -14.43 -13.73 -5.09
CA SER A 17 -14.09 -12.99 -3.88
C SER A 17 -12.81 -12.25 -4.21
N GLY A 18 -12.93 -10.95 -4.52
CA GLY A 18 -11.79 -10.06 -4.57
C GLY A 18 -11.09 -10.12 -3.23
N CYS A 19 -10.12 -11.03 -3.07
CA CYS A 19 -9.17 -11.08 -1.97
C CYS A 19 -8.24 -9.88 -2.12
N ASN A 20 -8.79 -8.69 -1.95
CA ASN A 20 -7.98 -7.56 -1.52
C ASN A 20 -7.69 -7.77 -0.04
N SER A 21 -6.72 -8.66 0.18
CA SER A 21 -6.03 -8.79 1.44
C SER A 21 -5.58 -7.42 1.90
N GLU A 22 -5.67 -7.21 3.21
CA GLU A 22 -5.13 -6.05 3.88
C GLU A 22 -3.69 -5.75 3.40
N PRO A 23 -3.30 -4.47 3.24
CA PRO A 23 -1.94 -4.12 2.83
C PRO A 23 -0.90 -4.72 3.77
N SER A 24 0.15 -5.29 3.19
CA SER A 24 1.33 -5.72 3.95
C SER A 24 2.15 -4.52 4.43
N GLU A 25 3.11 -4.73 5.34
CA GLU A 25 4.03 -3.67 5.76
C GLU A 25 4.86 -3.13 4.58
N GLN A 26 5.25 -4.00 3.64
CA GLN A 26 5.95 -3.60 2.42
C GLN A 26 5.05 -2.76 1.50
N ASP A 27 3.76 -3.09 1.40
CA ASP A 27 2.80 -2.29 0.64
C ASP A 27 2.67 -0.87 1.23
N LEU A 28 2.59 -0.78 2.56
CA LEU A 28 2.53 0.50 3.27
C LEU A 28 3.83 1.29 3.08
N TYR A 29 4.99 0.62 3.16
CA TYR A 29 6.28 1.25 2.88
C TYR A 29 6.30 1.84 1.47
N ASN A 30 5.92 1.06 0.46
CA ASN A 30 5.93 1.51 -0.94
C ASN A 30 4.95 2.68 -1.16
N ALA A 31 3.74 2.59 -0.59
CA ALA A 31 2.73 3.64 -0.68
C ALA A 31 3.20 4.96 -0.07
N MET A 32 3.87 4.90 1.09
CA MET A 32 4.41 6.08 1.77
C MET A 32 5.69 6.60 1.11
N ASN A 33 6.54 5.70 0.60
CA ASN A 33 7.78 6.08 -0.08
C ASN A 33 7.48 6.85 -1.36
N LYS A 34 6.43 6.49 -2.12
CA LYS A 34 5.96 7.28 -3.26
C LYS A 34 5.63 8.73 -2.88
N VAL A 35 4.98 8.96 -1.74
CA VAL A 35 4.69 10.32 -1.24
C VAL A 35 5.97 11.08 -0.90
N VAL A 36 6.95 10.40 -0.28
CA VAL A 36 8.27 10.98 0.02
C VAL A 36 9.02 11.35 -1.26
N GLU A 37 9.04 10.46 -2.25
CA GLU A 37 9.67 10.70 -3.55
C GLU A 37 9.01 11.86 -4.30
N GLN A 38 7.68 11.93 -4.32
CA GLN A 38 6.93 13.05 -4.89
C GLN A 38 7.25 14.36 -4.18
N THR A 39 7.27 14.37 -2.85
CA THR A 39 7.65 15.55 -2.05
C THR A 39 9.07 16.01 -2.40
N ASN A 40 10.02 15.08 -2.47
CA ASN A 40 11.40 15.38 -2.83
C ASN A 40 11.54 15.89 -4.27
N ALA A 41 10.76 15.37 -5.21
CA ALA A 41 10.72 15.86 -6.58
C ALA A 41 10.22 17.30 -6.66
N ILE A 42 9.21 17.66 -5.86
CA ILE A 42 8.72 19.04 -5.73
C ILE A 42 9.80 19.94 -5.12
N VAL A 43 10.47 19.51 -4.06
CA VAL A 43 11.57 20.30 -3.45
C VAL A 43 12.65 20.59 -4.48
N LYS A 44 13.06 19.58 -5.26
CA LYS A 44 14.06 19.75 -6.33
C LYS A 44 13.58 20.65 -7.47
N SER A 45 12.28 20.63 -7.80
CA SER A 45 11.76 21.50 -8.86
C SER A 45 11.73 22.98 -8.44
N LEU A 46 11.54 23.25 -7.14
CA LEU A 46 11.51 24.61 -6.60
C LEU A 46 12.89 25.17 -6.24
N ALA A 47 13.72 24.37 -5.58
CA ALA A 47 15.03 24.81 -5.07
C ALA A 47 16.20 24.50 -6.04
N GLY A 48 15.93 23.83 -7.16
CA GLY A 48 16.94 23.48 -8.16
C GLY A 48 17.53 22.07 -7.98
N LYS A 49 18.44 21.69 -8.87
CA LYS A 49 18.98 20.32 -8.96
C LYS A 49 20.01 20.01 -7.87
N ASP A 50 20.61 21.05 -7.29
CA ASP A 50 21.72 20.95 -6.33
C ASP A 50 21.24 20.99 -4.87
N VAL A 51 20.00 20.53 -4.61
CA VAL A 51 19.46 20.43 -3.25
C VAL A 51 20.31 19.44 -2.43
N PRO A 52 20.84 19.87 -1.28
CA PRO A 52 21.58 19.01 -0.36
C PRO A 52 20.76 17.78 0.05
N LYS A 53 21.42 16.62 0.20
CA LYS A 53 20.71 15.34 0.49
C LYS A 53 19.98 15.38 1.84
N ASP A 54 20.52 16.10 2.81
CA ASP A 54 19.94 16.33 4.13
C ASP A 54 18.69 17.21 4.11
N ALA A 55 18.49 18.01 3.05
CA ALA A 55 17.25 18.75 2.82
C ALA A 55 16.13 17.89 2.21
N LEU A 56 16.44 16.67 1.76
CA LEU A 56 15.46 15.71 1.25
C LEU A 56 14.96 14.80 2.38
N ARG A 57 13.73 14.31 2.22
CA ARG A 57 13.14 13.34 3.14
C ARG A 57 13.52 11.92 2.70
N GLU A 58 13.80 11.05 3.66
CA GLU A 58 14.07 9.64 3.44
C GLU A 58 13.15 8.82 4.35
N LEU A 59 12.32 7.96 3.78
CA LEU A 59 11.55 7.00 4.56
C LEU A 59 12.50 5.86 4.99
N LYS A 60 12.81 5.78 6.28
CA LYS A 60 13.68 4.73 6.83
C LYS A 60 12.92 3.46 7.14
N SER A 61 11.72 3.57 7.68
CA SER A 61 10.89 2.41 8.00
C SER A 61 9.42 2.76 8.15
N VAL A 62 8.59 1.74 7.93
CA VAL A 62 7.17 1.71 8.26
C VAL A 62 6.94 0.45 9.06
N LYS A 63 6.35 0.58 10.25
CA LYS A 63 5.90 -0.52 11.08
C LYS A 63 4.38 -0.50 11.14
N LYS A 64 3.76 -1.58 10.68
CA LYS A 64 2.32 -1.77 10.77
C LYS A 64 1.92 -2.26 12.16
N HIS A 65 0.92 -1.63 12.78
CA HIS A 65 0.34 -2.11 14.05
C HIS A 65 -0.96 -2.85 13.80
N ASP A 66 -1.90 -2.19 13.13
CA ASP A 66 -3.21 -2.74 12.78
C ASP A 66 -3.78 -2.00 11.56
N CYS A 67 -4.69 -2.63 10.84
CA CYS A 67 -5.56 -1.93 9.90
C CYS A 67 -7.02 -2.33 10.06
N ALA A 68 -7.90 -1.35 9.90
CA ALA A 68 -9.34 -1.53 9.81
C ALA A 68 -9.78 -1.38 8.34
N LYS A 69 -10.55 -2.34 7.84
CA LYS A 69 -11.17 -2.26 6.52
C LYS A 69 -12.17 -1.11 6.48
N ILE A 70 -12.03 -0.21 5.50
CA ILE A 70 -13.04 0.83 5.20
C ILE A 70 -13.93 0.35 4.05
N SER A 71 -13.34 -0.26 3.01
CA SER A 71 -14.06 -0.84 1.87
C SER A 71 -13.25 -2.00 1.27
N ASP A 72 -13.76 -2.64 0.22
CA ASP A 72 -13.05 -3.73 -0.49
C ASP A 72 -11.70 -3.30 -1.09
N LYS A 73 -11.46 -2.00 -1.25
CA LYS A 73 -10.21 -1.48 -1.78
C LYS A 73 -9.53 -0.50 -0.84
N SER A 74 -10.03 -0.27 0.37
CA SER A 74 -9.45 0.74 1.28
C SER A 74 -9.38 0.30 2.72
N TYR A 75 -8.28 0.67 3.37
CA TYR A 75 -7.99 0.35 4.77
C TYR A 75 -7.48 1.59 5.48
N LYS A 76 -7.82 1.74 6.75
CA LYS A 76 -7.20 2.68 7.68
C LYS A 76 -6.19 1.93 8.53
N CYS A 77 -4.92 2.25 8.40
CA CYS A 77 -3.83 1.56 9.08
C CYS A 77 -3.17 2.46 10.12
N ASN A 78 -3.03 1.96 11.35
CA ASN A 78 -2.17 2.56 12.36
C ASN A 78 -0.73 2.11 12.13
N VAL A 79 0.16 3.05 11.86
CA VAL A 79 1.55 2.79 11.54
C VAL A 79 2.48 3.63 12.39
N THR A 80 3.65 3.10 12.70
CA THR A 80 4.80 3.91 13.12
C THR A 80 5.73 4.07 11.94
N VAL A 81 6.07 5.30 11.59
CA VAL A 81 7.02 5.61 10.53
C VAL A 81 8.23 6.33 11.06
N VAL A 82 9.36 6.09 10.40
CA VAL A 82 10.59 6.85 10.62
C VAL A 82 10.95 7.54 9.32
N VAL A 83 10.89 8.88 9.31
CA VAL A 83 11.32 9.71 8.19
C VAL A 83 12.54 10.50 8.65
N ASN A 84 13.67 10.34 7.97
CA ASN A 84 14.98 10.78 8.45
C ASN A 84 15.25 10.22 9.87
N SER A 85 15.30 11.09 10.87
CA SER A 85 15.44 10.71 12.29
C SER A 85 14.13 10.83 13.09
N ASP A 86 13.06 11.31 12.45
CA ASP A 86 11.78 11.57 13.10
C ASP A 86 10.92 10.31 13.11
N LYS A 87 10.60 9.84 14.31
CA LYS A 87 9.67 8.73 14.52
C LYS A 87 8.29 9.26 14.87
N ARG A 88 7.26 8.83 14.14
CA ARG A 88 5.85 9.21 14.41
C ARG A 88 4.92 8.01 14.30
N THR A 89 3.89 7.98 15.12
CA THR A 89 2.78 7.02 15.00
C THR A 89 1.55 7.77 14.52
N ALA A 90 0.91 7.30 13.46
CA ALA A 90 -0.26 7.92 12.86
C ALA A 90 -1.17 6.89 12.20
N ALA A 91 -2.44 7.26 12.06
CA ALA A 91 -3.38 6.51 11.24
C ALA A 91 -3.37 7.06 9.81
N ILE A 92 -3.08 6.21 8.83
CA ILE A 92 -3.14 6.56 7.41
C ILE A 92 -4.28 5.82 6.73
N THR A 93 -4.87 6.41 5.69
CA THR A 93 -5.81 5.70 4.83
C THR A 93 -5.10 5.35 3.53
N VAL A 94 -5.22 4.09 3.12
CA VAL A 94 -4.66 3.61 1.86
C VAL A 94 -5.76 3.00 0.99
N VAL A 95 -5.61 3.17 -0.32
CA VAL A 95 -6.50 2.62 -1.35
C VAL A 95 -5.69 1.77 -2.32
N LYS A 96 -6.24 0.62 -2.73
CA LYS A 96 -5.63 -0.24 -3.74
C LYS A 96 -6.03 0.26 -5.13
N THR A 97 -5.03 0.57 -5.92
CA THR A 97 -5.13 0.97 -7.34
C THR A 97 -4.45 -0.07 -8.22
N ASP A 98 -4.49 0.11 -9.54
CA ASP A 98 -3.78 -0.74 -10.49
C ASP A 98 -2.24 -0.62 -10.32
N ASP A 99 -1.75 0.52 -9.80
CA ASP A 99 -0.34 0.80 -9.49
C ASP A 99 0.07 0.35 -8.06
N GLY A 100 -0.77 -0.45 -7.41
CA GLY A 100 -0.61 -0.89 -6.02
C GLY A 100 -1.30 0.01 -5.00
N TRP A 101 -0.90 -0.10 -3.73
CA TRP A 101 -1.46 0.69 -2.65
C TRP A 101 -0.96 2.14 -2.68
N GLN A 102 -1.86 3.09 -2.44
CA GLN A 102 -1.57 4.52 -2.40
C GLN A 102 -2.16 5.13 -1.13
N THR A 103 -1.43 6.08 -0.52
CA THR A 103 -1.94 6.86 0.61
C THR A 103 -2.89 7.92 0.09
N ILE A 104 -4.04 8.09 0.73
CA ILE A 104 -4.93 9.22 0.49
C ILE A 104 -4.80 10.21 1.65
N GLU A 105 -4.46 11.45 1.32
CA GLU A 105 -4.61 12.55 2.28
C GLU A 105 -6.09 12.91 2.37
N LYS A 106 -6.59 13.10 3.59
CA LYS A 106 -7.93 13.64 3.85
C LYS A 106 -7.80 15.06 4.33
#